data_AF-A0A3D2I1T0-F1
#
_entry.id   AF-A0A3D2I1T0-F1
#
_cell.length_a   1.000
_cell.length_b   1.000
_cell.length_c   1.000
_cell.angle_alpha   90.00
_cell.angle_beta   90.00
_cell.angle_gamma   90.00
#
_symmetry.space_group_name_H-M   'P 1'
#
loop_
_entity.id
_entity.type
_entity.pdbx_description
1 polymer ?
#
loop_
_entity_poly.entity_id
_entity_poly.type
_entity_poly.pdbx_seq_one_letter_code
_entity_poly.pdbx_strand_id
1 'polypeptide(L)'
;MPGTLIVSLDFELFWGMLDVCPLEDYQAHVLGGRKAIPQLLELFQKYGIHATWAGVGFLFADSKAELAKFCPAEKPAYDNPKIAPYEYLAGVGENEKAA
;
A
#
# COMPACT_ATOMS: atom_id res chain seq x y z
N MET A 1 -22.12 -26.19 14.16
CA MET A 1 -20.90 -25.43 14.52
C MET A 1 -21.19 -23.96 14.26
N PRO A 2 -20.80 -23.03 15.14
CA PRO A 2 -20.90 -21.60 14.84
C PRO A 2 -19.96 -21.24 13.67
N GLY A 3 -20.34 -20.23 12.88
CA GLY A 3 -19.50 -19.69 11.80
C GLY A 3 -18.44 -18.72 12.32
N THR A 4 -17.38 -18.51 11.54
CA THR A 4 -16.31 -17.54 11.83
C THR A 4 -16.41 -16.37 10.85
N LEU A 5 -16.43 -15.13 11.36
CA LEU A 5 -16.23 -13.93 10.54
C LEU A 5 -14.73 -13.65 10.43
N ILE A 6 -14.23 -13.47 9.20
CA ILE A 6 -12.83 -13.13 8.92
C ILE A 6 -12.78 -11.73 8.34
N VAL A 7 -11.90 -10.89 8.88
CA VAL A 7 -11.59 -9.56 8.35
C VAL A 7 -10.19 -9.60 7.75
N SER A 8 -10.11 -9.53 6.43
CA SER A 8 -8.87 -9.40 5.66
C SER A 8 -8.90 -8.08 4.91
N LEU A 9 -7.85 -7.27 5.04
CA LEU A 9 -7.78 -5.94 4.48
C LEU A 9 -6.52 -5.79 3.62
N ASP A 10 -6.68 -5.24 2.43
CA ASP A 10 -5.55 -4.90 1.57
C ASP A 10 -5.07 -3.48 1.92
N PHE A 11 -3.78 -3.34 2.18
CA PHE A 11 -3.11 -2.08 2.44
C PHE A 11 -2.19 -1.74 1.27
N GLU A 12 -2.78 -1.12 0.26
CA GLU A 12 -2.11 -0.82 -1.02
C GLU A 12 -1.91 0.69 -1.26
N LEU A 13 -2.73 1.55 -0.65
CA LEU A 13 -2.77 2.98 -0.97
C LEU A 13 -2.93 3.21 -2.48
N PHE A 14 -2.02 3.93 -3.13
CA PHE A 14 -2.07 4.18 -4.57
C PHE A 14 -1.56 3.01 -5.41
N TRP A 15 -0.85 2.03 -4.81
CA TRP A 15 -0.28 0.92 -5.56
C TRP A 15 -1.34 0.04 -6.25
N GLY A 16 -2.56 -0.02 -5.69
CA GLY A 16 -3.70 -0.70 -6.30
C GLY A 16 -4.44 0.12 -7.37
N MET A 17 -3.99 1.34 -7.67
CA MET A 17 -4.65 2.27 -8.61
C MET A 17 -3.74 2.73 -9.77
N LEU A 18 -2.51 2.21 -9.85
CA LEU A 18 -1.47 2.67 -10.78
C LEU A 18 -1.87 2.65 -12.26
N ASP A 19 -2.66 1.65 -12.67
CA ASP A 19 -3.13 1.45 -14.03
C ASP A 19 -4.56 1.96 -14.27
N VAL A 20 -5.21 2.46 -13.21
CA VAL A 20 -6.62 2.87 -13.23
C VAL A 20 -6.76 4.37 -13.44
N CYS A 21 -6.04 5.19 -12.66
CA CYS A 21 -6.15 6.65 -12.71
C CYS A 21 -4.84 7.34 -12.27
N PRO A 22 -4.61 8.60 -12.69
CA PRO A 22 -3.51 9.42 -12.17
C PRO A 22 -3.58 9.62 -10.65
N LEU A 23 -2.42 9.87 -10.03
CA LEU A 23 -2.33 10.07 -8.57
C LEU A 23 -3.15 11.29 -8.13
N GLU A 24 -3.14 12.34 -8.95
CA GLU A 24 -3.81 13.61 -8.67
C GLU A 24 -5.32 13.42 -8.44
N ASP A 25 -5.93 12.47 -9.18
CA ASP A 25 -7.35 12.17 -9.07
C ASP A 25 -7.69 11.31 -7.84
N TYR A 26 -6.71 10.55 -7.32
CA TYR A 26 -6.91 9.59 -6.22
C TYR A 26 -6.24 9.98 -4.90
N GLN A 27 -5.43 11.04 -4.88
CA GLN A 27 -4.60 11.45 -3.75
C GLN A 27 -5.42 11.63 -2.46
N ALA A 28 -6.63 12.18 -2.55
CA ALA A 28 -7.50 12.37 -1.40
C ALA A 28 -7.86 11.04 -0.71
N HIS A 29 -8.04 9.95 -1.46
CA HIS A 29 -8.31 8.61 -0.93
C HIS A 29 -7.07 8.01 -0.26
N VAL A 30 -5.88 8.21 -0.84
CA VAL A 30 -4.60 7.79 -0.24
C VAL A 30 -4.41 8.44 1.13
N LEU A 31 -4.56 9.76 1.20
CA LEU A 31 -4.44 10.52 2.45
C LEU A 31 -5.57 10.17 3.44
N GLY A 32 -6.78 9.90 2.94
CA GLY A 32 -7.89 9.39 3.73
C GLY A 32 -7.58 8.03 4.36
N GLY A 33 -6.99 7.11 3.60
CA GLY A 33 -6.54 5.81 4.08
C GLY A 33 -5.53 5.93 5.21
N ARG A 34 -4.51 6.78 5.06
CA ARG A 34 -3.51 7.06 6.12
C ARG A 34 -4.15 7.57 7.42
N LYS A 35 -5.25 8.34 7.33
CA LYS A 35 -6.02 8.81 8.50
C LYS A 35 -6.94 7.73 9.08
N ALA A 36 -7.52 6.88 8.25
CA ALA A 36 -8.49 5.86 8.66
C ALA A 36 -7.84 4.65 9.33
N ILE A 37 -6.64 4.25 8.89
CA ILE A 37 -5.94 3.06 9.41
C ILE A 37 -5.74 3.12 10.93
N PRO A 38 -5.19 4.20 11.54
CA PRO A 38 -5.05 4.27 12.99
C PRO A 38 -6.39 4.12 13.73
N GLN A 39 -7.46 4.73 13.21
CA GLN A 39 -8.79 4.65 13.81
C GLN A 39 -9.37 3.23 13.72
N LEU A 40 -9.15 2.53 12.59
CA LEU A 40 -9.53 1.13 12.45
C LEU A 40 -8.78 0.23 13.43
N LEU A 41 -7.47 0.46 13.61
CA LEU A 41 -6.67 -0.29 14.58
C LEU A 41 -7.16 -0.06 16.02
N GLU A 42 -7.49 1.18 16.38
CA GLU A 42 -8.09 1.49 17.68
C GLU A 42 -9.44 0.79 17.89
N LEU A 43 -10.30 0.77 16.86
CA LEU A 43 -11.57 0.06 16.91
C LEU A 43 -11.37 -1.45 17.03
N PHE A 44 -10.45 -2.03 16.27
CA PHE A 44 -10.15 -3.46 16.34
C PHE A 44 -9.63 -3.85 17.72
N GLN A 45 -8.73 -3.05 18.29
CA GLN A 45 -8.26 -3.26 19.67
C GLN A 45 -9.39 -3.10 20.68
N LYS A 46 -10.22 -2.05 20.57
CA LYS A 46 -11.34 -1.77 21.49
C LYS A 46 -12.36 -2.90 21.53
N TYR A 47 -12.66 -3.50 20.38
CA TYR A 47 -13.68 -4.54 20.24
C TYR A 47 -13.12 -5.96 20.18
N GLY A 48 -11.80 -6.15 20.35
CA GLY A 48 -11.16 -7.46 20.28
C GLY A 48 -11.30 -8.14 18.91
N ILE A 49 -11.34 -7.35 17.82
CA ILE A 49 -11.44 -7.85 16.46
C ILE A 49 -10.04 -8.24 15.98
N HIS A 50 -9.87 -9.50 15.60
CA HIS A 50 -8.68 -9.96 14.90
C HIS A 50 -8.86 -9.73 13.40
N ALA A 51 -7.93 -8.97 12.81
CA ALA A 51 -7.88 -8.71 11.39
C ALA A 51 -6.50 -9.06 10.82
N THR A 52 -6.47 -9.44 9.55
CA THR A 52 -5.23 -9.63 8.78
C THR A 52 -5.09 -8.50 7.76
N TRP A 53 -3.86 -8.03 7.57
CA TRP A 53 -3.54 -6.98 6.61
C TRP A 53 -2.56 -7.50 5.57
N ALA A 54 -2.93 -7.44 4.29
CA ALA A 54 -2.04 -7.71 3.18
C ALA A 54 -1.43 -6.38 2.72
N GLY A 55 -0.18 -6.11 3.13
CA GLY A 55 0.51 -4.86 2.79
C GLY A 55 1.37 -4.98 1.54
N VAL A 56 1.37 -3.93 0.71
CA VAL A 56 2.33 -3.80 -0.38
C VAL A 56 3.74 -3.64 0.18
N GLY A 57 4.68 -4.49 -0.26
CA GLY A 57 6.05 -4.54 0.26
C GLY A 57 6.80 -3.20 0.20
N PHE A 58 6.54 -2.38 -0.81
CA PHE A 58 7.14 -1.04 -0.94
C PHE A 58 6.79 -0.10 0.22
N LEU A 59 5.63 -0.28 0.85
CA LEU A 59 5.15 0.57 1.95
C LEU A 59 5.91 0.34 3.27
N PHE A 60 6.77 -0.67 3.35
CA PHE A 60 7.60 -0.95 4.51
C PHE A 60 8.97 -0.24 4.49
N ALA A 61 9.33 0.40 3.38
CA ALA A 61 10.58 1.15 3.29
C ALA A 61 10.40 2.60 3.77
N ASP A 62 11.28 3.08 4.65
CA ASP A 62 11.25 4.46 5.17
C ASP A 62 11.77 5.48 4.16
N SER A 63 12.49 5.03 3.12
CA SER A 63 13.06 5.91 2.10
C SER A 63 13.19 5.23 0.74
N LYS A 64 13.33 6.03 -0.31
CA LYS A 64 13.64 5.56 -1.67
C LYS A 64 14.91 4.72 -1.72
N ALA A 65 15.93 5.09 -0.95
CA ALA A 65 17.18 4.34 -0.87
C ALA A 65 17.00 2.96 -0.22
N GLU A 66 16.15 2.85 0.81
CA GLU A 66 15.82 1.58 1.43
C GLU A 66 14.95 0.71 0.53
N LEU A 67 13.95 1.30 -0.12
CA LEU A 67 13.11 0.63 -1.11
C LEU A 67 13.95 -0.06 -2.18
N ALA A 68 14.97 0.64 -2.70
CA ALA A 68 15.87 0.11 -3.70
C ALA A 68 16.67 -1.12 -3.21
N LYS A 69 16.99 -1.20 -1.91
CA LYS A 69 17.69 -2.36 -1.31
C LYS A 69 16.80 -3.59 -1.22
N PHE A 70 15.50 -3.41 -1.03
CA PHE A 70 14.53 -4.49 -0.95
C PHE A 70 14.00 -4.94 -2.31
N CYS A 71 14.30 -4.20 -3.38
CA CYS A 71 13.96 -4.64 -4.73
C CYS A 71 14.74 -5.91 -5.08
N PRO A 72 14.09 -6.91 -5.70
CA PRO A 72 14.78 -8.12 -6.14
C PRO A 72 15.78 -7.79 -7.25
N ALA A 73 16.85 -8.59 -7.33
CA ALA A 73 17.84 -8.47 -8.39
C ALA A 73 17.20 -8.72 -9.77
N GLU A 74 16.38 -9.76 -9.87
CA GLU A 74 15.56 -10.07 -11.03
C GLU A 74 14.17 -9.47 -10.84
N LYS A 75 13.79 -8.54 -11.71
CA LYS A 75 12.46 -7.92 -11.68
C LYS A 75 11.56 -8.60 -12.73
N PRO A 76 10.27 -8.80 -12.41
CA PRO A 76 9.31 -9.28 -13.41
C PRO A 76 9.24 -8.32 -14.59
N ALA A 77 9.22 -8.89 -15.80
CA ALA A 77 8.93 -8.16 -17.02
C ALA A 77 7.43 -8.21 -17.30
N TYR A 78 6.89 -7.14 -17.86
CA TYR A 78 5.49 -7.03 -18.25
C TYR A 78 5.41 -6.57 -19.70
N ASP A 79 4.53 -7.19 -20.49
CA ASP A 79 4.25 -6.73 -21.86
C ASP A 79 3.58 -5.36 -21.86
N ASN A 80 2.77 -5.08 -20.83
CA ASN A 80 2.15 -3.78 -20.62
C ASN A 80 2.93 -2.99 -19.54
N PRO A 81 3.65 -1.93 -19.90
CA PRO A 81 4.43 -1.15 -18.92
C PRO A 81 3.53 -0.44 -17.89
N LYS A 82 2.25 -0.20 -18.20
CA LYS A 82 1.30 0.44 -17.27
C LYS A 82 1.01 -0.38 -16.01
N ILE A 83 1.30 -1.68 -16.03
CA ILE A 83 1.11 -2.57 -14.88
C ILE A 83 2.44 -3.03 -14.29
N ALA A 84 3.57 -2.40 -14.68
CA ALA A 84 4.91 -2.75 -14.22
C ALA A 84 5.31 -1.90 -12.98
N PRO A 85 5.09 -2.37 -11.74
CA PRO A 85 5.15 -1.48 -10.57
C PRO A 85 6.55 -0.92 -10.30
N TYR A 86 7.59 -1.66 -10.68
CA TYR A 86 8.98 -1.24 -10.52
C TYR A 86 9.37 -0.06 -11.42
N GLU A 87 8.69 0.14 -12.55
CA GLU A 87 8.96 1.28 -13.43
C GLU A 87 8.50 2.61 -12.79
N TYR A 88 7.45 2.55 -11.97
CA TYR A 88 6.92 3.71 -11.25
C TYR A 88 7.87 4.22 -10.15
N LEU A 89 8.85 3.43 -9.70
CA LEU A 89 9.81 3.82 -8.66
C LEU A 89 10.66 5.03 -9.05
N ALA A 90 10.83 5.29 -10.35
CA ALA A 90 11.51 6.49 -10.83
C ALA A 90 10.82 7.77 -10.34
N GLY A 91 9.48 7.77 -10.30
CA GLY A 91 8.64 8.90 -9.89
C GLY A 91 8.35 9.00 -8.39
N VAL A 92 8.75 8.01 -7.59
CA VAL A 92 8.55 8.04 -6.13
C VAL A 92 9.51 9.05 -5.49
N GLY A 93 8.98 9.85 -4.55
CA GLY A 93 9.76 10.81 -3.76
C GLY A 93 10.69 10.16 -2.74
N GLU A 94 11.37 10.96 -1.91
CA GLU A 94 12.35 10.45 -0.96
C GLU A 94 11.75 9.62 0.18
N ASN A 95 10.60 10.05 0.71
CA ASN A 95 9.84 9.40 1.79
C ASN A 95 8.47 10.10 1.94
N GLU A 96 7.66 9.64 2.90
CA GLU A 96 6.32 10.17 3.16
C GLU A 96 6.25 11.30 4.21
N LYS A 97 7.39 11.81 4.72
CA LYS A 97 7.38 12.80 5.83
C LYS A 97 6.84 14.18 5.44
N ALA A 98 6.81 14.49 4.15
CA ALA A 98 6.31 15.76 3.62
C ALA A 98 4.89 15.67 3.03
N ALA A 99 4.23 14.51 3.17
CA ALA A 99 2.90 14.24 2.64
C ALA A 99 1.77 14.79 3.53
#